data_AF-A0A519CAH2-F1
#
_entry.id   AF-A0A519CAH2-F1
#
_cell.length_a   1.000
_cell.length_b   1.000
_cell.length_c   1.000
_cell.angle_alpha   90.00
_cell.angle_beta   90.00
_cell.angle_gamma   90.00
#
_symmetry.space_group_name_H-M   'P 1'
#
loop_
_entity.id
_entity.type
_entity.pdbx_description
1 polymer ?
#
loop_
_entity_poly.entity_id
_entity_poly.type
_entity_poly.pdbx_seq_one_letter_code
_entity_poly.pdbx_strand_id
1 'polypeptide(L)'
;MCDASFTVKKINFVSNITQSITDFTSKIGSNIKETLIPGSKEEDVFTIIDGKKYDSELLKVATELTEKVEEITIEGSKLLFSKIRDYDDYTQIEKQTVAYIRKNYKFTPEANQWLRKEIKKWTATKTRGEKVSDPTSSKFKKKTQMSFVFTNLKDAYRWDNLSNLNEKPKTPAQWAGILLSIVFVLGILSGIAYGIKWNNQDNQWNSEGLSSVHGTIINTDGEAIEGAKIEANNKKAYSNPQGKYYLYDLVGDEVQITFTMEGYGDVIVWINIRSEGTNILNIELLEGNTLKYDYRKDIAEPWPPNYALAPIFMISAMITLMGSSAALLQQNFKTAIAGCLFGIISYGFLIGSILSVIALSLLLVDRESFERKR
;
A
#
# COMPACT_ATOMS: atom_id res chain seq x y z
N MET A 1 -38.86 11.15 45.10
CA MET A 1 -38.84 10.16 44.00
C MET A 1 -38.12 10.77 42.82
N CYS A 2 -36.97 10.21 42.43
CA CYS A 2 -36.41 10.20 41.07
C CYS A 2 -35.14 9.34 41.13
N ASP A 3 -35.31 8.04 40.90
CA ASP A 3 -34.22 7.10 40.64
C ASP A 3 -33.61 7.44 39.27
N ALA A 4 -32.31 7.66 39.21
CA ALA A 4 -31.56 7.74 37.96
C ALA A 4 -30.61 6.55 37.88
N SER A 5 -31.11 5.44 37.32
CA SER A 5 -30.29 4.27 37.00
C SER A 5 -29.41 4.56 35.78
N PHE A 6 -28.11 4.73 36.01
CA PHE A 6 -27.12 4.79 34.94
C PHE A 6 -26.86 3.37 34.40
N THR A 7 -27.46 3.06 33.24
CA THR A 7 -27.15 1.82 32.51
C THR A 7 -25.84 1.99 31.75
N VAL A 8 -24.75 1.40 32.25
CA VAL A 8 -23.48 1.30 31.52
C VAL A 8 -23.64 0.32 30.36
N LYS A 9 -23.70 0.83 29.14
CA LYS A 9 -23.67 0.01 27.92
C LYS A 9 -22.27 -0.60 27.80
N LYS A 10 -22.15 -1.90 28.06
CA LYS A 10 -20.91 -2.66 27.91
C LYS A 10 -20.59 -2.79 26.42
N ILE A 11 -19.87 -1.81 25.86
CA ILE A 11 -19.42 -1.85 24.47
C ILE A 11 -18.26 -2.84 24.39
N ASN A 12 -18.50 -4.00 23.77
CA ASN A 12 -17.46 -5.00 23.49
C ASN A 12 -16.52 -4.47 22.40
N PHE A 13 -15.55 -3.64 22.81
CA PHE A 13 -14.56 -2.98 21.97
C PHE A 13 -13.83 -3.93 21.00
N VAL A 14 -13.61 -5.18 21.41
CA VAL A 14 -12.88 -6.20 20.62
C VAL A 14 -13.67 -6.67 19.39
N SER A 15 -15.01 -6.80 19.47
CA SER A 15 -15.80 -7.24 18.32
C SER A 15 -15.86 -6.16 17.24
N ASN A 16 -16.02 -4.90 17.64
CA ASN A 16 -16.06 -3.77 16.72
C ASN A 16 -14.74 -3.57 15.96
N ILE A 17 -13.59 -3.81 16.61
CA ILE A 17 -12.28 -3.75 15.95
C ILE A 17 -12.15 -4.88 14.93
N THR A 18 -12.56 -6.11 15.29
CA THR A 18 -12.47 -7.26 14.39
C THR A 18 -13.32 -7.04 13.13
N GLN A 19 -14.52 -6.49 13.31
CA GLN A 19 -15.44 -6.18 12.23
C GLN A 19 -14.89 -5.05 11.34
N SER A 20 -14.35 -3.99 11.95
CA SER A 20 -13.72 -2.87 11.23
C SER A 20 -12.48 -3.30 10.43
N ILE A 21 -11.64 -4.18 10.97
CA ILE A 21 -10.48 -4.73 10.25
C ILE A 21 -10.94 -5.60 9.08
N THR A 22 -11.99 -6.38 9.26
CA THR A 22 -12.56 -7.25 8.20
C THR A 22 -13.14 -6.41 7.08
N ASP A 23 -13.89 -5.35 7.41
CA ASP A 23 -14.48 -4.43 6.44
C ASP A 23 -13.42 -3.61 5.69
N PHE A 24 -12.37 -3.17 6.39
CA PHE A 24 -11.26 -2.46 5.75
C PHE A 24 -10.47 -3.37 4.79
N THR A 25 -10.23 -4.62 5.19
CA THR A 25 -9.55 -5.61 4.35
C THR A 25 -10.36 -5.97 3.11
N SER A 26 -11.69 -6.09 3.23
CA SER A 26 -12.57 -6.36 2.08
C SER A 26 -12.57 -5.20 1.09
N LYS A 27 -12.62 -3.96 1.61
CA LYS A 27 -12.62 -2.72 0.81
C LYS A 27 -11.29 -2.45 0.11
N ILE A 28 -10.17 -2.79 0.75
CA ILE A 28 -8.86 -2.77 0.08
C ILE A 28 -8.82 -3.83 -1.02
N GLY A 29 -9.30 -5.05 -0.74
CA GLY A 29 -9.35 -6.13 -1.72
C GLY A 29 -10.14 -5.78 -2.97
N SER A 30 -11.30 -5.11 -2.83
CA SER A 30 -12.11 -4.66 -3.96
C SER A 30 -11.42 -3.58 -4.79
N ASN A 31 -10.85 -2.56 -4.13
CA ASN A 31 -10.23 -1.42 -4.81
C ASN A 31 -8.94 -1.79 -5.54
N ILE A 32 -8.17 -2.75 -5.01
CA ILE A 32 -6.98 -3.29 -5.66
C ILE A 32 -7.36 -4.12 -6.90
N LYS A 33 -8.48 -4.87 -6.84
CA LYS A 33 -8.99 -5.67 -7.98
C LYS A 33 -9.40 -4.80 -9.16
N GLU A 34 -9.99 -3.64 -8.90
CA GLU A 34 -10.51 -2.71 -9.92
C GLU A 34 -9.40 -1.93 -10.65
N THR A 35 -8.26 -1.70 -9.99
CA THR A 35 -7.17 -0.86 -10.52
C THR A 35 -6.12 -1.65 -11.33
N LEU A 36 -6.01 -2.97 -11.14
CA LEU A 36 -4.88 -3.74 -11.67
C LEU A 36 -5.21 -4.68 -12.85
N ILE A 37 -6.48 -5.00 -13.14
CA ILE A 37 -6.83 -5.92 -14.24
C ILE A 37 -8.20 -5.57 -14.86
N PRO A 38 -8.27 -4.80 -15.96
CA PRO A 38 -9.49 -4.71 -16.73
C PRO A 38 -9.64 -5.98 -17.58
N GLY A 39 -10.52 -6.90 -17.18
CA GLY A 39 -11.06 -7.92 -18.10
C GLY A 39 -10.77 -9.40 -17.83
N SER A 40 -10.38 -9.85 -16.64
CA SER A 40 -10.37 -11.29 -16.31
C SER A 40 -11.68 -11.72 -15.66
N LYS A 41 -12.58 -12.38 -16.42
CA LYS A 41 -13.63 -13.22 -15.86
C LYS A 41 -12.99 -14.48 -15.26
N GLU A 42 -12.48 -14.37 -14.04
CA GLU A 42 -12.31 -15.54 -13.17
C GLU A 42 -13.48 -15.53 -12.19
N GLU A 43 -14.28 -16.60 -12.22
CA GLU A 43 -15.41 -16.78 -11.31
C GLU A 43 -14.93 -16.69 -9.85
N ASP A 44 -15.61 -15.91 -9.02
CA ASP A 44 -15.20 -15.71 -7.63
C ASP A 44 -15.14 -17.05 -6.89
N VAL A 45 -13.92 -17.46 -6.49
CA VAL A 45 -13.62 -18.73 -5.80
C VAL A 45 -14.38 -18.86 -4.46
N PHE A 46 -14.79 -17.75 -3.85
CA PHE A 46 -15.52 -17.74 -2.58
C PHE A 46 -16.75 -16.83 -2.58
N THR A 47 -17.84 -17.32 -1.98
CA THR A 47 -19.06 -16.55 -1.72
C THR A 47 -19.12 -16.17 -0.23
N ILE A 48 -19.50 -14.92 0.06
CA ILE A 48 -19.67 -14.45 1.44
C ILE A 48 -21.16 -14.42 1.77
N ILE A 49 -21.56 -15.19 2.78
CA ILE A 49 -22.93 -15.20 3.33
C ILE A 49 -22.82 -14.91 4.83
N ASP A 50 -23.51 -13.88 5.34
CA ASP A 50 -23.46 -13.46 6.75
C ASP A 50 -22.03 -13.24 7.30
N GLY A 51 -21.15 -12.63 6.50
CA GLY A 51 -19.76 -12.37 6.88
C GLY A 51 -18.86 -13.62 6.95
N LYS A 52 -19.37 -14.79 6.55
CA LYS A 52 -18.65 -16.05 6.50
C LYS A 52 -18.32 -16.42 5.06
N LYS A 53 -17.08 -16.89 4.82
CA LYS A 53 -16.62 -17.35 3.51
C LYS A 53 -17.03 -18.79 3.27
N TYR A 54 -17.54 -19.07 2.08
CA TYR A 54 -17.94 -20.38 1.60
C TYR A 54 -17.34 -20.62 0.21
N ASP A 55 -17.17 -21.88 -0.13
CA ASP A 55 -16.75 -22.30 -1.48
C ASP A 55 -17.90 -22.05 -2.47
N SER A 56 -17.65 -21.20 -3.47
CA SER A 56 -18.65 -20.80 -4.46
C SER A 56 -19.08 -21.96 -5.34
N GLU A 57 -18.17 -22.85 -5.72
CA GLU A 57 -18.45 -23.96 -6.61
C GLU A 57 -19.33 -25.00 -5.90
N LEU A 58 -19.03 -25.31 -4.64
CA LEU A 58 -19.85 -26.22 -3.85
C LEU A 58 -21.26 -25.69 -3.62
N LEU A 59 -21.42 -24.38 -3.40
CA LEU A 59 -22.74 -23.74 -3.27
C LEU A 59 -23.52 -23.74 -4.59
N LYS A 60 -22.86 -23.49 -5.72
CA LYS A 60 -23.49 -23.58 -7.05
C LYS A 60 -24.01 -24.99 -7.31
N VAL A 61 -23.18 -26.02 -7.08
CA VAL A 61 -23.58 -27.42 -7.27
C VAL A 61 -24.75 -27.80 -6.37
N ALA A 62 -24.75 -27.37 -5.10
CA ALA A 62 -25.88 -27.61 -4.22
C ALA A 62 -27.17 -26.94 -4.73
N THR A 63 -27.05 -25.71 -5.25
CA THR A 63 -28.17 -24.95 -5.83
C THR A 63 -28.72 -25.65 -7.07
N GLU A 64 -27.87 -25.98 -8.03
CA GLU A 64 -28.22 -26.68 -9.29
C GLU A 64 -28.91 -28.03 -9.02
N LEU A 65 -28.43 -28.78 -8.02
CA LEU A 65 -29.04 -30.05 -7.61
C LEU A 65 -30.46 -29.86 -7.07
N THR A 66 -30.73 -28.70 -6.46
CA THR A 66 -32.06 -28.36 -5.91
C THR A 66 -32.97 -27.56 -6.83
N GLU A 67 -32.48 -27.10 -7.99
CA GLU A 67 -33.31 -26.43 -8.99
C GLU A 67 -34.30 -27.39 -9.65
N LYS A 68 -33.93 -28.67 -9.81
CA LYS A 68 -34.73 -29.68 -10.52
C LYS A 68 -35.46 -30.65 -9.58
N VAL A 69 -34.96 -30.83 -8.36
CA VAL A 69 -35.50 -31.77 -7.37
C VAL A 69 -35.42 -31.10 -6.00
N GLU A 70 -36.52 -31.03 -5.25
CA GLU A 70 -36.56 -30.30 -3.97
C GLU A 70 -35.60 -30.86 -2.91
N GLU A 71 -35.17 -32.12 -3.06
CA GLU A 71 -34.26 -32.82 -2.15
C GLU A 71 -33.02 -33.35 -2.85
N ILE A 72 -31.87 -33.19 -2.22
CA ILE A 72 -30.60 -33.75 -2.69
C ILE A 72 -30.62 -35.27 -2.47
N THR A 73 -30.69 -36.02 -3.57
CA THR A 73 -30.68 -37.48 -3.61
C THR A 73 -29.28 -38.06 -3.41
N ILE A 74 -29.17 -39.40 -3.39
CA ILE A 74 -27.90 -40.11 -3.29
C ILE A 74 -26.96 -39.74 -4.46
N GLU A 75 -27.51 -39.55 -5.67
CA GLU A 75 -26.72 -39.14 -6.84
C GLU A 75 -26.19 -37.72 -6.69
N GLY A 76 -27.02 -36.79 -6.19
CA GLY A 76 -26.57 -35.44 -5.85
C GLY A 76 -25.49 -35.42 -4.76
N SER A 77 -25.61 -36.31 -3.77
CA SER A 77 -24.58 -36.48 -2.73
C SER A 77 -23.26 -37.03 -3.30
N LYS A 78 -23.29 -37.90 -4.30
CA LYS A 78 -22.08 -38.37 -5.00
C LYS A 78 -21.41 -37.23 -5.79
N LEU A 79 -22.20 -36.37 -6.42
CA LEU A 79 -21.68 -35.20 -7.14
C LEU A 79 -21.07 -34.16 -6.19
N LEU A 80 -21.72 -33.88 -5.06
CA LEU A 80 -21.14 -33.02 -4.02
C LEU A 80 -19.83 -33.62 -3.48
N PHE A 81 -19.80 -34.93 -3.23
CA PHE A 81 -18.59 -35.59 -2.75
C PHE A 81 -17.45 -35.57 -3.75
N SER A 82 -17.72 -35.73 -5.06
CA SER A 82 -16.66 -35.67 -6.08
C SER A 82 -16.03 -34.27 -6.13
N LYS A 83 -16.83 -33.21 -5.96
CA LYS A 83 -16.36 -31.82 -5.88
C LYS A 83 -15.60 -31.52 -4.60
N ILE A 84 -16.05 -32.03 -3.46
CA ILE A 84 -15.31 -31.93 -2.19
C ILE A 84 -13.93 -32.62 -2.30
N ARG A 85 -13.85 -33.74 -3.02
CA ARG A 85 -12.62 -34.52 -3.17
C ARG A 85 -11.67 -33.96 -4.24
N ASP A 86 -12.17 -33.15 -5.18
CA ASP A 86 -11.37 -32.55 -6.24
C ASP A 86 -10.24 -31.69 -5.65
N TYR A 87 -10.54 -31.04 -4.53
CA TYR A 87 -9.57 -30.39 -3.68
C TYR A 87 -8.87 -31.44 -2.79
N ASP A 88 -7.54 -31.51 -2.88
CA ASP A 88 -6.71 -32.49 -2.18
C ASP A 88 -6.61 -32.26 -0.66
N ASP A 89 -7.53 -31.51 -0.05
CA ASP A 89 -7.66 -31.38 1.41
C ASP A 89 -9.12 -31.12 1.80
N TYR A 90 -9.50 -31.43 3.04
CA TYR A 90 -10.82 -31.08 3.58
C TYR A 90 -10.71 -29.85 4.49
N THR A 91 -10.58 -28.68 3.84
CA THR A 91 -10.25 -27.42 4.51
C THR A 91 -11.34 -26.93 5.46
N GLN A 92 -11.04 -25.91 6.29
CA GLN A 92 -12.08 -25.30 7.15
C GLN A 92 -13.20 -24.65 6.32
N ILE A 93 -12.89 -24.12 5.14
CA ILE A 93 -13.88 -23.51 4.25
C ILE A 93 -14.80 -24.58 3.69
N GLU A 94 -14.28 -25.72 3.24
CA GLU A 94 -15.11 -26.84 2.78
C GLU A 94 -15.95 -27.44 3.90
N LYS A 95 -15.39 -27.63 5.10
CA LYS A 95 -16.15 -28.06 6.28
C LYS A 95 -17.32 -27.13 6.57
N GLN A 96 -17.06 -25.83 6.53
CA GLN A 96 -18.05 -24.80 6.77
C GLN A 96 -19.10 -24.76 5.65
N THR A 97 -18.70 -24.95 4.40
CA THR A 97 -19.58 -24.99 3.22
C THR A 97 -20.46 -26.22 3.21
N VAL A 98 -19.91 -27.40 3.48
CA VAL A 98 -20.69 -28.64 3.64
C VAL A 98 -21.65 -28.54 4.82
N ALA A 99 -21.24 -27.94 5.93
CA ALA A 99 -22.13 -27.70 7.06
C ALA A 99 -23.27 -26.75 6.70
N TYR A 100 -22.99 -25.69 5.94
CA TYR A 100 -23.99 -24.76 5.44
C TYR A 100 -24.96 -25.45 4.48
N ILE A 101 -24.46 -26.21 3.50
CA ILE A 101 -25.30 -26.94 2.55
C ILE A 101 -26.23 -27.91 3.29
N ARG A 102 -25.70 -28.70 4.24
CA ARG A 102 -26.49 -29.65 5.03
C ARG A 102 -27.53 -29.00 5.95
N LYS A 103 -27.34 -27.73 6.30
CA LYS A 103 -28.26 -26.98 7.15
C LYS A 103 -29.37 -26.31 6.34
N ASN A 104 -29.05 -25.82 5.14
CA ASN A 104 -29.96 -24.98 4.36
C ASN A 104 -30.64 -25.71 3.20
N TYR A 105 -30.12 -26.85 2.75
CA TYR A 105 -30.71 -27.67 1.69
C TYR A 105 -31.29 -28.96 2.27
N LYS A 106 -32.41 -29.42 1.70
CA LYS A 106 -33.05 -30.68 2.09
C LYS A 106 -32.31 -31.85 1.45
N PHE A 107 -32.05 -32.89 2.23
CA PHE A 107 -31.44 -34.14 1.76
C PHE A 107 -32.37 -35.29 2.09
N THR A 108 -32.38 -36.33 1.25
CA THR A 108 -32.96 -37.61 1.70
C THR A 108 -32.13 -38.17 2.86
N PRO A 109 -32.74 -38.90 3.81
CA PRO A 109 -32.02 -39.47 4.94
C PRO A 109 -30.81 -40.31 4.52
N GLU A 110 -30.97 -41.10 3.46
CA GLU A 110 -29.93 -41.99 2.90
C GLU A 110 -28.80 -41.18 2.27
N ALA A 111 -29.14 -40.11 1.55
CA ALA A 111 -28.18 -39.23 0.87
C ALA A 111 -27.27 -38.50 1.87
N ASN A 112 -27.87 -37.90 2.91
CA ASN A 112 -27.13 -37.21 3.97
C ASN A 112 -26.23 -38.19 4.77
N GLN A 113 -26.75 -39.39 5.07
CA GLN A 113 -25.98 -40.41 5.79
C GLN A 113 -24.80 -40.92 4.95
N TRP A 114 -25.03 -41.16 3.66
CA TRP A 114 -24.00 -41.60 2.73
C TRP A 114 -22.88 -40.55 2.60
N LEU A 115 -23.21 -39.28 2.36
CA LEU A 115 -22.24 -38.19 2.21
C LEU A 115 -21.34 -38.06 3.44
N ARG A 116 -21.93 -38.10 4.65
CA ARG A 116 -21.17 -38.04 5.92
C ARG A 116 -20.24 -39.22 6.08
N LYS A 117 -20.70 -40.42 5.72
CA LYS A 117 -19.91 -41.65 5.85
C LYS A 117 -18.70 -41.61 4.91
N GLU A 118 -18.88 -41.17 3.67
CA GLU A 118 -17.80 -41.09 2.69
C GLU A 118 -16.80 -39.98 3.01
N ILE A 119 -17.26 -38.78 3.43
CA ILE A 119 -16.35 -37.72 3.92
C ILE A 119 -15.53 -38.23 5.11
N LYS A 120 -16.17 -38.90 6.07
CA LYS A 120 -15.46 -39.46 7.24
C LYS A 120 -14.46 -40.53 6.84
N LYS A 121 -14.81 -41.42 5.91
CA LYS A 121 -13.93 -42.47 5.41
C LYS A 121 -12.71 -41.88 4.67
N TRP A 122 -12.95 -40.93 3.78
CA TRP A 122 -11.91 -40.23 3.02
C TRP A 122 -10.96 -39.43 3.93
N THR A 123 -11.51 -38.66 4.87
CA THR A 123 -10.70 -37.90 5.84
C THR A 123 -9.94 -38.80 6.80
N ALA A 124 -10.44 -40.00 7.13
CA ALA A 124 -9.73 -40.97 7.97
C ALA A 124 -8.60 -41.69 7.22
N THR A 125 -8.72 -41.89 5.90
CA THR A 125 -7.62 -42.41 5.06
C THR A 125 -6.51 -41.38 4.84
N LYS A 126 -6.78 -40.10 5.07
CA LYS A 126 -5.74 -39.06 5.15
C LYS A 126 -5.12 -39.09 6.54
N THR A 127 -4.06 -39.89 6.72
CA THR A 127 -3.17 -39.77 7.87
C THR A 127 -2.76 -38.30 7.99
N ARG A 128 -2.98 -37.69 9.16
CA ARG A 128 -2.66 -36.27 9.42
C ARG A 128 -1.12 -36.09 9.39
N GLY A 129 -0.56 -36.02 8.20
CA GLY A 129 0.87 -35.95 7.94
C GLY A 129 1.09 -35.55 6.48
N GLU A 130 1.89 -34.51 6.28
CA GLU A 130 2.27 -33.88 5.01
C GLU A 130 1.27 -32.88 4.38
N LYS A 131 1.55 -31.60 4.67
CA LYS A 131 1.43 -30.43 3.79
C LYS A 131 0.27 -30.42 2.79
N VAL A 132 -0.74 -29.60 3.09
CA VAL A 132 -1.49 -28.91 2.03
C VAL A 132 -0.47 -28.04 1.29
N SER A 133 0.00 -28.53 0.13
CA SER A 133 0.78 -27.70 -0.77
C SER A 133 -0.18 -26.74 -1.44
N ASP A 134 -0.08 -25.47 -1.07
CA ASP A 134 -0.59 -24.37 -1.86
C ASP A 134 -0.07 -24.55 -3.31
N PRO A 135 -0.93 -24.67 -4.34
CA PRO A 135 -0.49 -24.84 -5.72
C PRO A 135 0.35 -23.64 -6.20
N THR A 136 0.24 -22.47 -5.56
CA THR A 136 1.11 -21.31 -5.79
C THR A 136 2.52 -21.50 -5.20
N SER A 137 2.67 -22.30 -4.13
CA SER A 137 3.97 -22.60 -3.49
C SER A 137 4.86 -23.55 -4.31
N SER A 138 4.26 -24.36 -5.19
CA SER A 138 5.00 -25.28 -6.06
C SER A 138 5.89 -24.54 -7.06
N LYS A 139 5.44 -23.38 -7.57
CA LYS A 139 6.19 -22.49 -8.46
C LYS A 139 7.33 -21.72 -7.75
N PHE A 140 7.29 -21.64 -6.42
CA PHE A 140 8.31 -20.95 -5.61
C PHE A 140 9.33 -21.89 -4.94
N LYS A 141 9.39 -23.17 -5.33
CA LYS A 141 10.44 -24.12 -4.92
C LYS A 141 11.83 -23.83 -5.54
N LYS A 142 12.19 -22.57 -5.80
CA LYS A 142 13.61 -22.23 -5.85
C LYS A 142 14.10 -22.08 -4.42
N LYS A 143 15.15 -22.82 -4.08
CA LYS A 143 15.86 -22.81 -2.79
C LYS A 143 16.64 -21.49 -2.62
N THR A 144 15.96 -20.36 -2.79
CA THR A 144 16.50 -19.00 -2.65
C THR A 144 16.29 -18.50 -1.23
N GLN A 145 17.17 -17.63 -0.74
CA GLN A 145 17.11 -17.04 0.60
C GLN A 145 15.74 -16.43 0.95
N MET A 146 14.99 -15.96 -0.06
CA MET A 146 13.62 -15.47 0.09
C MET A 146 12.64 -16.51 0.63
N SER A 147 12.71 -17.78 0.23
CA SER A 147 11.78 -18.80 0.73
C SER A 147 11.96 -19.07 2.22
N PHE A 148 13.21 -19.00 2.70
CA PHE A 148 13.53 -19.09 4.12
C PHE A 148 12.95 -17.90 4.91
N VAL A 149 13.10 -16.68 4.38
CA VAL A 149 12.53 -15.46 4.99
C VAL A 149 11.01 -15.54 5.13
N PHE A 150 10.30 -15.93 4.06
CA PHE A 150 8.84 -16.08 4.09
C PHE A 150 8.37 -17.20 5.03
N THR A 151 9.11 -18.31 5.09
CA THR A 151 8.79 -19.43 5.99
C THR A 151 8.92 -19.01 7.45
N ASN A 152 10.02 -18.34 7.82
CA ASN A 152 10.22 -17.84 9.18
C ASN A 152 9.17 -16.79 9.56
N LEU A 153 8.78 -15.92 8.63
CA LEU A 153 7.74 -14.94 8.88
C LEU A 153 6.40 -15.62 9.16
N LYS A 154 6.01 -16.57 8.31
CA LYS A 154 4.80 -17.36 8.47
C LYS A 154 4.79 -18.13 9.80
N ASP A 155 5.91 -18.75 10.16
CA ASP A 155 6.02 -19.51 11.40
C ASP A 155 5.98 -18.60 12.62
N ALA A 156 6.70 -17.47 12.62
CA ALA A 156 6.69 -16.52 13.74
C ALA A 156 5.29 -15.98 14.06
N TYR A 157 4.52 -15.66 13.03
CA TYR A 157 3.18 -15.07 13.15
C TYR A 157 2.05 -16.10 13.02
N ARG A 158 2.37 -17.39 13.11
CA ARG A 158 1.34 -18.44 13.18
C ARG A 158 0.59 -18.31 14.50
N TRP A 159 -0.74 -18.42 14.43
CA TRP A 159 -1.61 -18.27 15.61
C TRP A 159 -1.17 -19.15 16.78
N ASP A 160 -0.79 -20.40 16.54
CA ASP A 160 -0.32 -21.31 17.60
C ASP A 160 0.93 -20.78 18.32
N ASN A 161 1.87 -20.18 17.58
CA ASN A 161 3.09 -19.63 18.17
C ASN A 161 2.77 -18.36 18.97
N LEU A 162 1.88 -17.52 18.46
CA LEU A 162 1.40 -16.32 19.17
C LEU A 162 0.60 -16.65 20.43
N SER A 163 -0.28 -17.65 20.38
CA SER A 163 -1.07 -18.08 21.53
C SER A 163 -0.18 -18.69 22.62
N ASN A 164 0.81 -19.49 22.22
CA ASN A 164 1.78 -20.08 23.14
C ASN A 164 2.65 -19.03 23.86
N LEU A 165 2.84 -17.83 23.29
CA LEU A 165 3.53 -16.73 23.97
C LEU A 165 2.78 -16.24 25.22
N ASN A 166 1.48 -16.48 25.35
CA ASN A 166 0.71 -16.14 26.55
C ASN A 166 0.76 -17.20 27.64
N GLU A 167 1.15 -18.44 27.30
CA GLU A 167 1.17 -19.55 28.25
C GLU A 167 2.47 -19.66 29.05
N LYS A 168 3.56 -19.03 28.57
CA LYS A 168 4.89 -19.05 29.21
C LYS A 168 5.45 -17.64 29.39
N PRO A 169 6.30 -17.41 30.41
CA PRO A 169 7.00 -16.14 30.54
C PRO A 169 7.85 -15.89 29.28
N LYS A 170 7.66 -14.71 28.68
CA LYS A 170 8.33 -14.32 27.44
C LYS A 170 9.79 -13.99 27.72
N THR A 171 10.67 -14.49 26.86
CA THR A 171 12.10 -14.12 26.90
C THR A 171 12.30 -12.66 26.47
N PRO A 172 13.43 -12.02 26.84
CA PRO A 172 13.72 -10.67 26.38
C PRO A 172 13.75 -10.56 24.84
N ALA A 173 14.26 -11.57 24.12
CA ALA A 173 14.21 -11.61 22.66
C ALA A 173 12.78 -11.62 22.10
N GLN A 174 11.87 -12.37 22.73
CA GLN A 174 10.46 -12.38 22.30
C GLN A 174 9.77 -11.05 22.58
N TRP A 175 10.10 -10.38 23.69
CA TRP A 175 9.65 -9.01 23.93
C TRP A 175 10.18 -8.05 22.88
N ALA A 176 11.45 -8.17 22.49
CA ALA A 176 12.02 -7.40 21.38
C ALA A 176 11.25 -7.63 20.08
N GLY A 177 10.92 -8.88 19.76
CA GLY A 177 10.09 -9.21 18.59
C GLY A 177 8.70 -8.56 18.63
N ILE A 178 8.02 -8.59 19.78
CA ILE A 178 6.71 -7.92 19.93
C ILE A 178 6.86 -6.41 19.69
N LEU A 179 7.86 -5.77 20.29
CA LEU A 179 8.13 -4.34 20.09
C LEU A 179 8.39 -4.02 18.62
N LEU A 180 9.24 -4.81 17.93
CA LEU A 180 9.53 -4.62 16.51
C LEU A 180 8.30 -4.84 15.62
N SER A 181 7.36 -5.71 16.01
CA SER A 181 6.10 -5.86 15.28
C SER A 181 5.19 -4.63 15.37
N ILE A 182 5.20 -3.93 16.52
CA ILE A 182 4.53 -2.64 16.69
C ILE A 182 5.23 -1.57 15.83
N VAL A 183 6.57 -1.53 15.87
CA VAL A 183 7.36 -0.59 15.04
C VAL A 183 7.08 -0.79 13.56
N PHE A 184 6.96 -2.03 13.10
CA PHE A 184 6.57 -2.36 11.73
C PHE A 184 5.23 -1.72 11.35
N VAL A 185 4.19 -1.89 12.17
CA VAL A 185 2.86 -1.31 11.91
C VAL A 185 2.95 0.22 11.87
N LEU A 186 3.64 0.84 12.84
CA LEU A 186 3.86 2.28 12.85
C LEU A 186 4.63 2.78 11.62
N GLY A 187 5.60 2.00 11.14
CA GLY A 187 6.38 2.30 9.94
C GLY A 187 5.55 2.29 8.67
N ILE A 188 4.64 1.31 8.52
CA ILE A 188 3.69 1.25 7.40
C ILE A 188 2.70 2.41 7.47
N LEU A 189 2.12 2.68 8.64
CA LEU A 189 1.23 3.83 8.83
C LEU A 189 1.92 5.15 8.51
N SER A 190 3.19 5.30 8.90
CA SER A 190 3.99 6.50 8.60
C SER A 190 4.31 6.60 7.12
N GLY A 191 4.69 5.50 6.47
CA GLY A 191 4.91 5.45 5.02
C GLY A 191 3.66 5.84 4.22
N ILE A 192 2.50 5.33 4.62
CA ILE A 192 1.21 5.68 4.00
C ILE A 192 0.87 7.15 4.28
N ALA A 193 1.00 7.62 5.53
CA ALA A 193 0.69 8.99 5.89
C ALA A 193 1.59 10.01 5.16
N TYR A 194 2.89 9.72 5.05
CA TYR A 194 3.81 10.50 4.21
C TYR A 194 3.42 10.41 2.75
N GLY A 195 3.14 9.22 2.23
CA GLY A 195 2.66 9.03 0.87
C GLY A 195 1.47 9.93 0.57
N ILE A 196 0.42 9.89 1.39
CA ILE A 196 -0.79 10.72 1.22
C ILE A 196 -0.49 12.21 1.38
N LYS A 197 0.26 12.61 2.43
CA LYS A 197 0.58 14.02 2.69
C LYS A 197 1.28 14.66 1.49
N TRP A 198 2.20 13.94 0.87
CA TRP A 198 2.98 14.46 -0.25
C TRP A 198 2.30 14.18 -1.59
N ASN A 199 1.42 13.18 -1.73
CA ASN A 199 0.73 12.87 -3.00
C ASN A 199 -0.09 14.03 -3.58
N ASN A 200 -0.59 14.93 -2.74
CA ASN A 200 -1.46 16.04 -3.15
C ASN A 200 -0.82 17.42 -2.94
N GLN A 201 0.51 17.53 -2.86
CA GLN A 201 1.11 18.85 -2.95
C GLN A 201 1.15 19.29 -4.42
N ASP A 202 0.40 20.34 -4.71
CA ASP A 202 0.69 21.20 -5.86
C ASP A 202 2.17 21.58 -5.73
N ASN A 203 2.98 21.12 -6.68
CA ASN A 203 4.38 21.51 -6.75
C ASN A 203 4.42 23.03 -7.03
N GLN A 204 5.55 23.70 -6.79
CA GLN A 204 5.73 25.12 -7.14
C GLN A 204 5.61 25.40 -8.67
N TRP A 205 5.25 24.37 -9.44
CA TRP A 205 5.14 24.32 -10.89
C TRP A 205 3.69 24.16 -11.38
N ASN A 206 2.74 23.80 -10.50
CA ASN A 206 1.32 23.62 -10.78
C ASN A 206 0.53 24.67 -10.03
N SER A 207 0.79 25.94 -10.30
CA SER A 207 0.14 27.02 -9.61
C SER A 207 -0.94 27.65 -10.47
N GLU A 208 -2.21 27.52 -10.07
CA GLU A 208 -3.33 28.26 -10.68
C GLU A 208 -3.30 29.78 -10.38
N GLY A 209 -2.24 30.27 -9.72
CA GLY A 209 -2.08 31.66 -9.29
C GLY A 209 -1.52 32.59 -10.38
N LEU A 210 -1.70 33.89 -10.18
CA LEU A 210 -1.10 34.92 -11.03
C LEU A 210 0.42 34.94 -10.87
N SER A 211 1.15 34.96 -11.98
CA SER A 211 2.61 35.01 -12.02
C SER A 211 3.11 36.37 -12.50
N SER A 212 4.39 36.64 -12.26
CA SER A 212 5.08 37.82 -12.81
C SER A 212 6.44 37.45 -13.39
N VAL A 213 6.86 38.17 -14.44
CA VAL A 213 8.17 38.01 -15.08
C VAL A 213 8.87 39.36 -15.10
N HIS A 214 10.16 39.36 -14.80
CA HIS A 214 10.96 40.58 -14.78
C HIS A 214 12.38 40.32 -15.26
N GLY A 215 13.08 41.36 -15.65
CA GLY A 215 14.46 41.26 -16.10
C GLY A 215 14.96 42.54 -16.74
N THR A 216 16.03 42.41 -17.51
CA THR A 216 16.66 43.52 -18.24
C THR A 216 16.68 43.27 -19.74
N ILE A 217 16.54 44.34 -20.52
CA ILE A 217 16.66 44.35 -21.97
C ILE A 217 17.89 45.17 -22.34
N ILE A 218 18.81 44.56 -23.09
CA ILE A 218 20.06 45.16 -23.54
C ILE A 218 20.23 45.03 -25.07
N ASN A 219 21.11 45.83 -25.65
CA ASN A 219 21.59 45.65 -27.02
C ASN A 219 22.86 44.78 -27.06
N THR A 220 23.41 44.57 -28.26
CA THR A 220 24.66 43.82 -28.50
C THR A 220 25.89 44.42 -27.84
N ASP A 221 25.86 45.73 -27.56
CA ASP A 221 26.94 46.45 -26.89
C ASP A 221 26.82 46.37 -25.35
N GLY A 222 25.77 45.72 -24.84
CA GLY A 222 25.47 45.59 -23.41
C GLY A 222 24.80 46.83 -22.81
N GLU A 223 24.36 47.78 -23.64
CA GLU A 223 23.66 48.99 -23.21
C GLU A 223 22.19 48.71 -22.97
N ALA A 224 21.62 49.34 -21.93
CA ALA A 224 20.22 49.20 -21.57
C ALA A 224 19.29 49.84 -22.62
N ILE A 225 18.22 49.13 -22.97
CA ILE A 225 17.22 49.63 -23.93
C ILE A 225 15.99 50.14 -23.17
N GLU A 226 15.73 51.45 -23.24
CA GLU A 226 14.53 52.10 -22.70
C GLU A 226 13.36 52.03 -23.69
N GLY A 227 12.13 51.86 -23.17
CA GLY A 227 10.91 51.97 -23.97
C GLY A 227 10.56 50.74 -24.80
N ALA A 228 11.33 49.65 -24.72
CA ALA A 228 10.98 48.40 -25.37
C ALA A 228 9.67 47.87 -24.80
N LYS A 229 8.76 47.42 -25.66
CA LYS A 229 7.44 46.90 -25.32
C LYS A 229 7.54 45.40 -25.02
N ILE A 230 6.94 44.97 -23.92
CA ILE A 230 6.83 43.57 -23.50
C ILE A 230 5.36 43.20 -23.45
N GLU A 231 4.97 42.12 -24.15
CA GLU A 231 3.58 41.67 -24.25
C GLU A 231 3.44 40.16 -24.06
N ALA A 232 2.52 39.76 -23.19
CA ALA A 232 2.09 38.38 -23.00
C ALA A 232 0.69 38.34 -22.36
N ASN A 233 -0.14 37.34 -22.66
CA ASN A 233 -1.49 37.17 -22.07
C ASN A 233 -2.35 38.46 -22.05
N ASN A 234 -2.31 39.26 -23.12
CA ASN A 234 -2.97 40.57 -23.21
C ASN A 234 -2.51 41.61 -22.17
N LYS A 235 -1.45 41.33 -21.42
CA LYS A 235 -0.76 42.26 -20.52
C LYS A 235 0.40 42.91 -21.27
N LYS A 236 0.66 44.18 -20.95
CA LYS A 236 1.71 44.99 -21.60
C LYS A 236 2.51 45.74 -20.53
N ALA A 237 3.82 45.82 -20.74
CA ALA A 237 4.75 46.60 -19.96
C ALA A 237 5.80 47.24 -20.87
N TYR A 238 6.59 48.16 -20.33
CA TYR A 238 7.69 48.82 -21.03
C TYR A 238 8.95 48.83 -20.17
N SER A 239 10.12 48.74 -20.80
CA SER A 239 11.39 48.89 -20.09
C SER A 239 11.65 50.34 -19.69
N ASN A 240 12.29 50.51 -18.54
CA ASN A 240 12.67 51.83 -18.00
C ASN A 240 14.07 52.27 -18.52
N PRO A 241 14.60 53.45 -18.13
CA PRO A 241 15.93 53.92 -18.55
C PRO A 241 17.10 52.99 -18.21
N GLN A 242 16.92 52.04 -17.28
CA GLN A 242 17.92 51.02 -16.93
C GLN A 242 17.69 49.71 -17.69
N GLY A 243 16.79 49.70 -18.68
CA GLY A 243 16.41 48.50 -19.42
C GLY A 243 15.59 47.50 -18.62
N LYS A 244 15.20 47.82 -17.37
CA LYS A 244 14.46 46.91 -16.50
C LYS A 244 12.98 46.93 -16.82
N TYR A 245 12.35 45.77 -16.77
CA TYR A 245 10.91 45.61 -16.96
C TYR A 245 10.30 44.67 -15.93
N TYR A 246 8.99 44.83 -15.72
CA TYR A 246 8.16 43.96 -14.88
C TYR A 246 6.82 43.74 -15.58
N LEU A 247 6.45 42.48 -15.81
CA LEU A 247 5.19 42.07 -16.40
C LEU A 247 4.41 41.24 -15.37
N TYR A 248 3.26 41.75 -14.94
CA TYR A 248 2.43 41.17 -13.88
C TYR A 248 1.18 40.47 -14.43
N ASP A 249 0.51 39.72 -13.56
CA ASP A 249 -0.77 39.06 -13.81
C ASP A 249 -0.77 38.07 -14.98
N LEU A 250 0.33 37.32 -15.14
CA LEU A 250 0.43 36.26 -16.11
C LEU A 250 -0.32 35.02 -15.60
N VAL A 251 -0.91 34.26 -16.52
CA VAL A 251 -1.82 33.14 -16.24
C VAL A 251 -1.28 31.90 -16.94
N GLY A 252 -1.26 30.78 -16.22
CA GLY A 252 -0.76 29.49 -16.70
C GLY A 252 0.67 29.21 -16.26
N ASP A 253 1.12 27.99 -16.51
CA ASP A 253 2.47 27.50 -16.14
C ASP A 253 3.49 27.74 -17.26
N GLU A 254 2.99 28.09 -18.45
CA GLU A 254 3.78 28.36 -19.64
C GLU A 254 3.27 29.63 -20.33
N VAL A 255 4.18 30.50 -20.77
CA VAL A 255 3.80 31.77 -21.41
C VAL A 255 4.73 32.12 -22.56
N GLN A 256 4.13 32.67 -23.63
CA GLN A 256 4.85 33.30 -24.72
C GLN A 256 4.94 34.80 -24.47
N ILE A 257 6.17 35.32 -24.42
CA ILE A 257 6.46 36.73 -24.20
C ILE A 257 7.11 37.30 -25.45
N THR A 258 6.55 38.38 -25.98
CA THR A 258 7.10 39.10 -27.13
C THR A 258 7.69 40.43 -26.68
N PHE A 259 8.91 40.71 -27.13
CA PHE A 259 9.65 41.93 -26.92
C PHE A 259 9.79 42.66 -28.25
N THR A 260 9.38 43.92 -28.30
CA THR A 260 9.36 44.73 -29.52
C THR A 260 9.93 46.11 -29.25
N MET A 261 10.81 46.59 -30.12
CA MET A 261 11.37 47.95 -30.07
C MET A 261 11.60 48.46 -31.50
N GLU A 262 11.29 49.73 -31.75
CA GLU A 262 11.55 50.34 -33.06
C GLU A 262 13.06 50.34 -33.36
N GLY A 263 13.43 49.93 -34.57
CA GLY A 263 14.84 49.75 -34.97
C GLY A 263 15.44 48.37 -34.67
N TYR A 264 14.75 47.55 -33.87
CA TYR A 264 15.18 46.19 -33.53
C TYR A 264 14.24 45.13 -34.12
N GLY A 265 14.75 43.90 -34.25
CA GLY A 265 13.92 42.73 -34.53
C GLY A 265 13.18 42.26 -33.28
N ASP A 266 11.97 41.72 -33.46
CA ASP A 266 11.18 41.18 -32.35
C ASP A 266 11.87 39.97 -31.71
N VAL A 267 11.86 39.88 -30.38
CA VAL A 267 12.29 38.67 -29.66
C VAL A 267 11.07 38.00 -29.05
N ILE A 268 10.84 36.73 -29.41
CA ILE A 268 9.70 35.94 -28.95
C ILE A 268 10.24 34.79 -28.11
N VAL A 269 9.91 34.75 -26.83
CA VAL A 269 10.40 33.73 -25.89
C VAL A 269 9.24 32.93 -25.33
N TRP A 270 9.38 31.61 -25.36
CA TRP A 270 8.49 30.69 -24.66
C TRP A 270 9.19 30.22 -23.37
N ILE A 271 8.55 30.43 -22.20
CA ILE A 271 9.13 30.09 -20.89
C ILE A 271 8.10 29.40 -19.99
N ASN A 272 8.60 28.64 -19.01
CA ASN A 272 7.79 28.18 -17.87
C ASN A 272 7.81 29.26 -16.78
N ILE A 273 6.65 29.55 -16.18
CA ILE A 273 6.49 30.55 -15.11
C ILE A 273 5.93 29.92 -13.84
N ARG A 274 6.32 30.48 -12.69
CA ARG A 274 5.92 30.02 -11.35
C ARG A 274 5.19 31.14 -10.62
N SER A 275 4.01 30.90 -10.04
CA SER A 275 3.27 31.97 -9.33
C SER A 275 3.94 32.37 -8.01
N GLU A 276 4.51 31.40 -7.30
CA GLU A 276 5.18 31.59 -6.00
C GLU A 276 6.70 31.80 -6.14
N GLY A 277 7.19 31.97 -7.38
CA GLY A 277 8.61 32.04 -7.71
C GLY A 277 9.03 33.34 -8.35
N THR A 278 10.32 33.65 -8.27
CA THR A 278 10.95 34.72 -9.04
C THR A 278 11.19 34.22 -10.47
N ASN A 279 10.49 34.78 -11.47
CA ASN A 279 10.71 34.47 -12.88
C ASN A 279 11.56 35.58 -13.51
N ILE A 280 12.84 35.28 -13.71
CA ILE A 280 13.82 36.22 -14.28
C ILE A 280 14.03 35.87 -15.75
N LEU A 281 13.86 36.85 -16.64
CA LEU A 281 14.13 36.69 -18.07
C LEU A 281 14.89 37.92 -18.57
N ASN A 282 16.17 37.74 -18.90
CA ASN A 282 16.98 38.79 -19.50
C ASN A 282 17.02 38.60 -21.01
N ILE A 283 16.92 39.71 -21.75
CA ILE A 283 16.79 39.71 -23.21
C ILE A 283 17.85 40.61 -23.82
N GLU A 284 18.42 40.14 -24.92
CA GLU A 284 19.25 40.93 -25.83
C GLU A 284 18.46 41.15 -27.12
N LEU A 285 18.28 42.40 -27.54
CA LEU A 285 17.64 42.74 -28.82
C LEU A 285 18.70 42.89 -29.90
N LEU A 286 18.45 42.29 -31.07
CA LEU A 286 19.30 42.41 -32.25
C LEU A 286 18.64 43.29 -33.30
N GLU A 287 19.42 44.06 -34.04
CA GLU A 287 18.91 44.86 -35.16
C GLU A 287 18.39 43.96 -36.29
N GLY A 288 17.19 44.28 -36.80
CA GLY A 288 16.61 43.74 -38.03
C GLY A 288 16.02 42.32 -37.99
N ASN A 289 16.52 41.41 -37.16
CA ASN A 289 16.10 39.99 -37.20
C ASN A 289 15.19 39.59 -36.03
N THR A 290 14.03 39.01 -36.34
CA THR A 290 13.16 38.39 -35.33
C THR A 290 13.78 37.10 -34.80
N LEU A 291 13.92 36.99 -33.48
CA LEU A 291 14.44 35.82 -32.79
C LEU A 291 13.33 35.06 -32.06
N LYS A 292 13.46 33.74 -32.01
CA LYS A 292 12.55 32.86 -31.27
C LYS A 292 13.36 31.96 -30.35
N TYR A 293 13.05 32.02 -29.06
CA TYR A 293 13.67 31.19 -28.03
C TYR A 293 12.61 30.32 -27.37
N ASP A 294 12.98 29.08 -27.06
CA ASP A 294 12.14 28.14 -26.34
C ASP A 294 12.93 27.63 -25.13
N TYR A 295 12.65 28.21 -23.97
CA TYR A 295 13.25 27.85 -22.68
C TYR A 295 12.31 26.94 -21.86
N ARG A 296 11.24 26.41 -22.47
CA ARG A 296 10.53 25.29 -21.84
C ARG A 296 11.50 24.14 -21.65
N LYS A 297 11.43 23.49 -20.48
CA LYS A 297 12.20 22.27 -20.13
C LYS A 297 13.67 22.49 -19.73
N ASP A 298 14.17 23.72 -19.70
CA ASP A 298 15.52 24.00 -19.19
C ASP A 298 15.62 23.92 -17.66
N ILE A 299 14.48 23.83 -16.97
CA ILE A 299 14.43 23.65 -15.52
C ILE A 299 13.90 22.26 -15.24
N ALA A 300 14.78 21.35 -14.83
CA ALA A 300 14.38 20.08 -14.27
C ALA A 300 13.56 20.36 -13.01
N GLU A 301 12.31 19.86 -12.96
CA GLU A 301 11.56 19.83 -11.71
C GLU A 301 12.43 19.14 -10.65
N PRO A 302 12.82 19.82 -9.56
CA PRO A 302 13.57 19.16 -8.52
C PRO A 302 12.68 18.05 -7.97
N TRP A 303 13.11 16.80 -8.15
CA TRP A 303 12.40 15.65 -7.61
C TRP A 303 12.14 15.93 -6.13
N PRO A 304 10.89 16.00 -5.66
CA PRO A 304 10.65 16.56 -4.35
C PRO A 304 11.26 15.56 -3.33
N PRO A 305 12.23 15.97 -2.50
CA PRO A 305 13.01 15.05 -1.66
C PRO A 305 12.15 14.14 -0.77
N ASN A 306 10.93 14.58 -0.48
CA ASN A 306 10.01 13.94 0.45
C ASN A 306 9.23 12.76 -0.15
N TYR A 307 9.11 12.63 -1.48
CA TYR A 307 8.46 11.46 -2.09
C TYR A 307 9.33 10.20 -1.98
N ALA A 308 10.65 10.34 -1.87
CA ALA A 308 11.55 9.21 -1.66
C ALA A 308 11.43 8.61 -0.24
N LEU A 309 10.93 9.39 0.74
CA LEU A 309 10.85 8.94 2.13
C LEU A 309 9.79 7.86 2.36
N ALA A 310 8.62 7.98 1.71
CA ALA A 310 7.56 6.98 1.84
C ALA A 310 8.01 5.54 1.47
N PRO A 311 8.63 5.29 0.29
CA PRO A 311 9.15 3.97 -0.03
C PRO A 311 10.30 3.55 0.89
N ILE A 312 11.17 4.47 1.32
CA ILE A 312 12.24 4.17 2.29
C ILE A 312 11.66 3.67 3.62
N PHE A 313 10.62 4.32 4.15
CA PHE A 313 9.95 3.89 5.39
C PHE A 313 9.28 2.53 5.23
N MET A 314 8.61 2.27 4.10
CA MET A 314 7.96 0.99 3.84
C MET A 314 8.97 -0.16 3.70
N ILE A 315 10.09 0.06 2.99
CA ILE A 315 11.16 -0.94 2.86
C ILE A 315 11.82 -1.20 4.21
N SER A 316 12.10 -0.15 4.97
CA SER A 316 12.68 -0.27 6.32
C SER A 316 11.73 -1.02 7.27
N ALA A 317 10.42 -0.78 7.16
CA ALA A 317 9.41 -1.52 7.91
C ALA A 317 9.45 -3.02 7.57
N MET A 318 9.58 -3.39 6.29
CA MET A 318 9.70 -4.81 5.90
C MET A 318 10.92 -5.50 6.52
N ILE A 319 12.07 -4.83 6.56
CA ILE A 319 13.27 -5.37 7.20
C ILE A 319 13.08 -5.47 8.72
N THR A 320 12.39 -4.49 9.32
CA THR A 320 11.99 -4.52 10.74
C THR A 320 11.11 -5.72 11.06
N LEU A 321 10.14 -6.02 10.19
CA LEU A 321 9.27 -7.19 10.31
C LEU A 321 10.05 -8.51 10.24
N MET A 322 11.05 -8.59 9.36
CA MET A 322 11.94 -9.75 9.29
C MET A 322 12.73 -9.94 10.60
N GLY A 323 13.27 -8.85 11.16
CA GLY A 323 13.98 -8.91 12.45
C GLY A 323 13.05 -9.23 13.62
N SER A 324 11.80 -8.76 13.59
CA SER A 324 10.76 -9.14 14.54
C SER A 324 10.51 -10.65 14.55
N SER A 325 10.32 -11.25 13.36
CA SER A 325 10.15 -12.71 13.23
C SER A 325 11.37 -13.47 13.73
N ALA A 326 12.58 -13.03 13.37
CA ALA A 326 13.83 -13.60 13.86
C ALA A 326 13.91 -13.57 15.40
N ALA A 327 13.50 -12.46 16.02
CA ALA A 327 13.47 -12.31 17.47
C ALA A 327 12.41 -13.18 18.16
N LEU A 328 11.20 -13.27 17.60
CA LEU A 328 10.12 -14.12 18.12
C LEU A 328 10.49 -15.62 18.10
N LEU A 329 11.12 -16.06 17.01
CA LEU A 329 11.58 -17.44 16.86
C LEU A 329 12.91 -17.71 17.58
N GLN A 330 13.63 -16.66 18.00
CA GLN A 330 15.00 -16.69 18.51
C GLN A 330 15.96 -17.35 17.50
N GLN A 331 15.85 -16.95 16.24
CA GLN A 331 16.67 -17.46 15.14
C GLN A 331 17.44 -16.32 14.50
N ASN A 332 18.66 -16.58 14.03
CA ASN A 332 19.48 -15.62 13.28
C ASN A 332 19.59 -14.24 13.95
N PHE A 333 20.40 -14.16 15.01
CA PHE A 333 20.65 -12.93 15.76
C PHE A 333 21.00 -11.72 14.89
N LYS A 334 21.78 -11.92 13.81
CA LYS A 334 22.13 -10.86 12.85
C LYS A 334 20.90 -10.23 12.18
N THR A 335 19.92 -11.04 11.82
CA THR A 335 18.67 -10.57 11.20
C THR A 335 17.83 -9.80 12.21
N ALA A 336 17.80 -10.24 13.47
CA ALA A 336 17.13 -9.51 14.55
C ALA A 336 17.75 -8.12 14.78
N ILE A 337 19.08 -8.01 14.83
CA ILE A 337 19.79 -6.72 14.92
C ILE A 337 19.49 -5.83 13.70
N ALA A 338 19.55 -6.39 12.48
CA ALA A 338 19.23 -5.63 11.28
C ALA A 338 17.81 -5.03 11.36
N GLY A 339 16.82 -5.80 11.84
CA GLY A 339 15.48 -5.27 12.06
C GLY A 339 15.42 -4.13 13.07
N CYS A 340 16.22 -4.15 14.14
CA CYS A 340 16.31 -3.01 15.07
C CYS A 340 16.88 -1.76 14.40
N LEU A 341 17.96 -1.89 13.62
CA LEU A 341 18.60 -0.76 12.94
C LEU A 341 17.64 -0.12 11.92
N PHE A 342 16.95 -0.93 11.12
CA PHE A 342 15.95 -0.44 10.17
C PHE A 342 14.68 0.06 10.86
N GLY A 343 14.34 -0.45 12.04
CA GLY A 343 13.25 0.06 12.86
C GLY A 343 13.48 1.49 13.35
N ILE A 344 14.74 1.86 13.62
CA ILE A 344 15.11 3.24 13.96
C ILE A 344 14.85 4.19 12.78
N ILE A 345 15.16 3.74 11.56
CA ILE A 345 15.01 4.50 10.30
C ILE A 345 13.55 4.63 9.87
N SER A 346 12.72 3.62 10.17
CA SER A 346 11.30 3.56 9.77
C SER A 346 10.42 4.68 10.38
N TYR A 347 10.97 5.47 11.32
CA TYR A 347 10.44 6.74 11.84
C TYR A 347 8.92 6.78 12.09
N GLY A 348 8.43 5.78 12.84
CA GLY A 348 7.06 5.73 13.34
C GLY A 348 6.80 6.75 14.45
N PHE A 349 6.60 8.03 14.11
CA PHE A 349 6.21 9.10 15.04
C PHE A 349 7.16 9.29 16.25
N LEU A 350 8.49 9.26 16.04
CA LEU A 350 9.54 9.23 17.09
C LEU A 350 9.51 8.00 18.02
N ILE A 351 8.33 7.52 18.38
CA ILE A 351 8.08 6.39 19.28
C ILE A 351 8.68 5.11 18.69
N GLY A 352 8.58 4.90 17.37
CA GLY A 352 9.17 3.75 16.69
C GLY A 352 10.67 3.62 16.94
N SER A 353 11.42 4.72 16.86
CA SER A 353 12.86 4.72 17.09
C SER A 353 13.23 4.37 18.53
N ILE A 354 12.48 4.89 19.51
CA ILE A 354 12.66 4.56 20.94
C ILE A 354 12.41 3.06 21.17
N LEU A 355 11.30 2.53 20.63
CA LEU A 355 10.95 1.11 20.76
C LEU A 355 12.02 0.21 20.11
N SER A 356 12.60 0.61 18.98
CA SER A 356 13.69 -0.13 18.33
C SER A 356 14.98 -0.15 19.14
N VAL A 357 15.31 0.94 19.84
CA VAL A 357 16.48 0.99 20.76
C VAL A 357 16.25 0.11 21.99
N ILE A 358 15.04 0.11 22.55
CA ILE A 358 14.66 -0.79 23.65
C ILE A 358 14.74 -2.24 23.18
N ALA A 359 14.19 -2.56 22.00
CA ALA A 359 14.26 -3.88 21.41
C ALA A 359 15.71 -4.33 21.17
N LEU A 360 16.58 -3.43 20.69
CA LEU A 360 18.00 -3.71 20.52
C LEU A 360 18.68 -4.07 21.85
N SER A 361 18.37 -3.33 22.92
CA SER A 361 18.91 -3.59 24.25
C SER A 361 18.47 -4.97 24.77
N LEU A 362 17.19 -5.33 24.59
CA LEU A 362 16.66 -6.64 24.96
C LEU A 362 17.31 -7.78 24.17
N LEU A 363 17.56 -7.59 22.87
CA LEU A 363 18.26 -8.57 22.04
C LEU A 363 19.70 -8.79 22.50
N LEU A 364 20.42 -7.72 22.84
CA LEU A 364 21.80 -7.80 23.30
C LEU A 364 21.90 -8.57 24.63
N VAL A 365 20.96 -8.35 25.56
CA VAL A 365 20.89 -9.06 26.84
C VAL A 365 20.61 -10.55 26.65
N ASP A 366 19.77 -10.91 25.68
CA ASP A 366 19.34 -12.30 25.44
C ASP A 366 20.07 -12.94 24.24
N ARG A 367 21.29 -12.50 23.93
CA ARG A 367 22.07 -13.02 22.81
C ARG A 367 22.26 -14.54 22.87
N GLU A 368 22.49 -15.09 24.06
CA GLU A 368 22.72 -16.52 24.27
C GLU A 368 21.51 -17.40 23.91
N SER A 369 20.27 -16.86 23.93
CA SER A 369 19.09 -17.62 23.52
C SER A 369 19.08 -17.95 22.03
N PHE A 370 19.72 -17.11 21.20
CA PHE A 370 19.89 -17.34 19.77
C PHE A 370 21.00 -18.35 19.45
N GLU A 371 22.00 -18.47 20.33
CA GLU A 371 23.12 -19.40 20.15
C GLU A 371 22.75 -20.83 20.59
N ARG A 372 21.89 -20.97 21.61
CA ARG A 372 21.42 -22.28 22.12
C ARG A 372 20.44 -23.04 21.21
N LYS A 373 19.83 -22.35 20.24
CA LYS A 373 18.85 -22.92 19.29
C LYS A 373 19.46 -23.27 17.93
N ARG A 374 20.76 -23.03 17.75
CA ARG A 374 21.52 -23.37 16.56
C ARG A 374 22.08 -24.78 16.68
#